data_AF-A0A760ACN0-F1
#
_entry.id   AF-A0A760ACN0-F1
#
_cell.length_a   1.000
_cell.length_b   1.000
_cell.length_c   1.000
_cell.angle_alpha   90.00
_cell.angle_beta   90.00
_cell.angle_gamma   90.00
#
_symmetry.space_group_name_H-M   'P 1'
#
loop_
_entity.id
_entity.type
_entity.pdbx_description
1 polymer ?
#
loop_
_entity_poly.entity_id
_entity_poly.type
_entity_poly.pdbx_seq_one_letter_code
_entity_poly.pdbx_strand_id
1 'polypeptide(L)'
;MAIYTKSPPPPAPEFPDIDINQLAGSFGGFPAGEMETIDDTNTAPVGPYVVRKGGEPAYMKGTKNIPPAAQPYGALLTISSLGAGQDGKRRITNPLQDNEFVYQLYFDTSLTLFTRSGLGKGGFTPWKKQSPKR
;
A
#
# COMPACT_ATOMS: atom_id res chain seq x y z
N MET A 1 -28.69 30.81 -55.37
CA MET A 1 -28.98 30.01 -54.17
C MET A 1 -27.70 29.30 -53.77
N ALA A 2 -27.19 29.50 -52.55
CA ALA A 2 -26.01 28.81 -52.05
C ALA A 2 -26.46 27.74 -51.06
N ILE A 3 -26.10 26.48 -51.32
CA ILE A 3 -26.40 25.34 -50.45
C ILE A 3 -25.34 25.34 -49.34
N TYR A 4 -25.73 25.70 -48.12
CA TYR A 4 -24.89 25.51 -46.94
C TYR A 4 -24.87 24.03 -46.57
N THR A 5 -23.82 23.31 -46.95
CA THR A 5 -23.53 21.99 -46.38
C THR A 5 -22.88 22.19 -45.02
N LYS A 6 -23.57 21.82 -43.94
CA LYS A 6 -22.95 21.77 -42.60
C LYS A 6 -21.81 20.77 -42.65
N SER A 7 -20.60 21.23 -42.35
CA SER A 7 -19.44 20.35 -42.16
C SER A 7 -19.76 19.30 -41.09
N PRO A 8 -19.36 18.03 -41.26
CA PRO A 8 -19.54 17.02 -40.23
C PRO A 8 -18.83 17.46 -38.94
N PRO A 9 -19.38 17.14 -37.77
CA PRO A 9 -18.76 17.48 -36.51
C PRO A 9 -17.35 16.87 -36.43
N PRO A 10 -16.39 17.56 -35.81
CA PRO A 10 -15.05 17.02 -35.63
C PRO A 10 -15.13 15.68 -34.89
N PRO A 11 -14.29 14.70 -35.26
CA PRO A 11 -14.26 13.42 -34.57
C PRO A 11 -14.02 13.64 -33.07
N ALA A 12 -14.78 12.93 -32.25
CA ALA A 12 -14.62 13.00 -30.80
C ALA A 12 -13.17 12.63 -30.43
N PRO A 13 -12.54 13.34 -29.48
CA PRO A 13 -11.22 12.96 -29.01
C PRO A 13 -11.29 11.54 -28.42
N GLU A 14 -10.57 10.61 -29.02
CA GLU A 14 -10.34 9.29 -28.45
C GLU A 14 -9.46 9.47 -27.21
N PHE A 15 -10.02 9.25 -26.04
CA PHE A 15 -9.21 9.12 -24.83
C PHE A 15 -8.43 7.80 -24.96
N PRO A 16 -7.12 7.79 -24.68
CA PRO A 16 -6.37 6.54 -24.64
C PRO A 16 -7.04 5.60 -23.63
N ASP A 17 -7.21 4.33 -24.00
CA ASP A 17 -7.68 3.31 -23.07
C ASP A 17 -6.74 3.27 -21.88
N ILE A 18 -7.23 3.76 -20.74
CA ILE A 18 -6.46 3.76 -19.51
C ILE A 18 -6.45 2.33 -19.01
N ASP A 19 -5.30 1.67 -19.11
CA ASP A 19 -5.08 0.37 -18.48
C ASP A 19 -5.03 0.55 -16.96
N ILE A 20 -6.15 0.25 -16.31
CA ILE A 20 -6.30 0.32 -14.86
C ILE A 20 -5.26 -0.55 -14.15
N ASN A 21 -4.78 -1.63 -14.78
CA ASN A 21 -3.74 -2.49 -14.20
C ASN A 21 -2.38 -1.79 -14.12
N GLN A 22 -2.08 -0.89 -15.07
CA GLN A 22 -0.86 -0.08 -15.04
C GLN A 22 -0.93 1.02 -13.96
N LEU A 23 -2.12 1.57 -13.73
CA LEU A 23 -2.33 2.56 -12.67
C LEU A 23 -2.34 1.95 -11.26
N ALA A 24 -2.89 0.73 -11.10
CA ALA A 24 -2.97 0.03 -9.82
C ALA A 24 -1.58 -0.25 -9.20
N GLY A 25 -0.54 -0.40 -10.03
CA GLY A 25 0.85 -0.48 -9.56
C GLY A 25 1.38 0.87 -9.06
N SER A 26 1.07 1.95 -9.76
CA SER A 26 1.76 3.24 -9.57
C SER A 26 1.52 3.91 -8.21
N PHE A 27 0.41 3.62 -7.52
CA PHE A 27 0.06 4.19 -6.21
C PHE A 27 0.45 3.33 -5.00
N GLY A 28 1.21 2.26 -5.19
CA GLY A 28 1.49 1.34 -4.09
C GLY A 28 0.20 0.70 -3.57
N GLY A 29 -0.47 -0.05 -4.43
CA GLY A 29 -1.45 -1.03 -4.02
C GLY A 29 -2.86 -0.48 -3.78
N PHE A 30 -3.72 -0.73 -4.74
CA PHE A 30 -4.84 -1.60 -4.43
C PHE A 30 -4.74 -2.74 -5.43
N PRO A 31 -4.41 -3.97 -5.02
CA PRO A 31 -4.41 -5.08 -5.96
C PRO A 31 -5.81 -5.17 -6.58
N ALA A 32 -5.90 -5.41 -7.89
CA ALA A 32 -7.17 -5.65 -8.57
C ALA A 32 -7.81 -7.02 -8.19
N GLY A 33 -7.46 -7.56 -7.01
CA GLY A 33 -7.80 -8.87 -6.49
C GLY A 33 -7.57 -8.95 -4.98
N GLU A 34 -7.41 -10.15 -4.45
CA GLU A 34 -7.18 -10.33 -3.01
C GLU A 34 -5.89 -9.62 -2.56
N MET A 35 -5.96 -8.95 -1.40
CA MET A 35 -4.77 -8.36 -0.80
C MET A 35 -3.78 -9.44 -0.41
N GLU A 36 -2.55 -9.32 -0.90
CA GLU A 36 -1.49 -10.24 -0.56
C GLU A 36 -1.19 -10.20 0.95
N THR A 37 -0.83 -11.37 1.49
CA THR A 37 -0.35 -11.48 2.86
C THR A 37 1.14 -11.17 2.93
N ILE A 38 1.55 -10.44 3.96
CA ILE A 38 2.97 -10.15 4.20
C ILE A 38 3.57 -11.07 5.27
N ASP A 39 4.84 -11.44 5.07
CA ASP A 39 5.59 -12.27 6.02
C ASP A 39 6.18 -11.45 7.18
N ASP A 40 6.57 -10.20 6.92
CA ASP A 40 7.23 -9.33 7.89
C ASP A 40 6.90 -7.86 7.62
N THR A 41 6.45 -7.15 8.65
CA THR A 41 6.15 -5.71 8.55
C THR A 41 7.41 -4.85 8.33
N ASN A 42 8.61 -5.32 8.70
CA ASN A 42 9.86 -4.58 8.50
C ASN A 42 10.35 -4.60 7.04
N THR A 43 9.83 -5.50 6.20
CA THR A 43 10.15 -5.63 4.77
C THR A 43 8.89 -5.66 3.90
N ALA A 44 7.84 -5.02 4.41
CA ALA A 44 6.55 -4.95 3.75
C ALA A 44 6.66 -4.23 2.39
N PRO A 45 5.86 -4.63 1.39
CA PRO A 45 5.72 -3.83 0.19
C PRO A 45 5.03 -2.50 0.48
N VAL A 46 5.32 -1.52 -0.36
CA VAL A 46 4.68 -0.20 -0.31
C VAL A 46 3.24 -0.35 -0.77
N GLY A 47 2.31 0.00 0.12
CA GLY A 47 0.87 -0.17 -0.09
C GLY A 47 0.13 -0.91 1.02
N PRO A 48 -1.16 -1.19 0.81
CA PRO A 48 -2.01 -1.96 1.70
C PRO A 48 -1.81 -3.47 1.50
N TYR A 49 -1.60 -4.16 2.60
CA TYR A 49 -1.40 -5.61 2.67
C TYR A 49 -2.11 -6.21 3.87
N VAL A 50 -2.43 -7.50 3.80
CA VAL A 50 -3.06 -8.23 4.89
C VAL A 50 -2.01 -8.82 5.81
N VAL A 51 -2.31 -8.74 7.10
CA VAL A 51 -1.53 -9.37 8.17
C VAL A 51 -2.30 -10.56 8.70
N ARG A 52 -1.61 -11.69 8.82
CA ARG A 52 -2.18 -12.99 9.22
C ARG A 52 -1.51 -13.48 10.50
N LYS A 53 -2.27 -14.22 11.30
CA LYS A 53 -1.79 -14.76 12.57
C LYS A 53 -0.83 -15.92 12.36
N GLY A 54 -0.99 -16.68 11.30
CA GLY A 54 -0.33 -17.95 11.12
C GLY A 54 -1.09 -19.09 11.79
N GLY A 55 -0.94 -20.29 11.22
CA GLY A 55 -1.63 -21.49 11.65
C GLY A 55 -2.99 -21.70 10.97
N GLU A 56 -3.36 -20.85 10.01
CA GLU A 56 -4.49 -21.09 9.12
C GLU A 56 -4.15 -22.14 8.05
N PRO A 57 -5.12 -22.94 7.57
CA PRO A 57 -4.88 -23.94 6.51
C PRO A 57 -4.22 -23.37 5.24
N ALA A 58 -4.54 -22.12 4.89
CA ALA A 58 -3.97 -21.43 3.74
C ALA A 58 -2.70 -20.59 4.07
N TYR A 59 -2.44 -20.30 5.35
CA TYR A 59 -1.36 -19.44 5.80
C TYR A 59 -0.76 -19.96 7.11
N MET A 60 0.19 -20.90 6.98
CA MET A 60 0.82 -21.49 8.17
C MET A 60 1.80 -20.53 8.86
N LYS A 61 2.35 -19.56 8.12
CA LYS A 61 3.31 -18.58 8.66
C LYS A 61 2.58 -17.31 9.09
N GLY A 62 2.78 -16.92 10.34
CA GLY A 62 2.28 -15.65 10.86
C GLY A 62 3.18 -14.48 10.46
N THR A 63 2.58 -13.33 10.24
CA THR A 63 3.31 -12.10 9.94
C THR A 63 4.14 -11.66 11.15
N LYS A 64 5.42 -11.34 10.91
CA LYS A 64 6.38 -10.92 11.94
C LYS A 64 6.38 -9.41 12.18
N ASN A 65 6.90 -9.01 13.34
CA ASN A 65 7.14 -7.62 13.74
C ASN A 65 5.89 -6.72 13.80
N ILE A 66 4.71 -7.32 13.91
CA ILE A 66 3.46 -6.60 14.16
C ILE A 66 3.51 -5.87 15.52
N PRO A 67 2.64 -4.88 15.78
CA PRO A 67 2.62 -4.19 17.07
C PRO A 67 2.43 -5.18 18.24
N PRO A 68 3.23 -5.12 19.32
CA PRO A 68 3.16 -6.11 20.41
C PRO A 68 1.81 -6.26 21.11
N ALA A 69 0.98 -5.20 21.11
CA ALA A 69 -0.32 -5.16 21.77
C ALA A 69 -1.50 -5.30 20.78
N ALA A 70 -1.22 -5.62 19.52
CA ALA A 70 -2.25 -5.72 18.50
C ALA A 70 -2.80 -7.13 18.36
N GLN A 71 -4.01 -7.25 17.82
CA GLN A 71 -4.48 -8.52 17.30
C GLN A 71 -3.63 -8.94 16.10
N PRO A 72 -3.28 -10.24 15.97
CA PRO A 72 -2.40 -10.72 14.90
C PRO A 72 -3.12 -10.88 13.55
N TYR A 73 -4.26 -10.21 13.37
CA TYR A 73 -4.98 -10.07 12.13
C TYR A 73 -5.28 -8.59 11.88
N GLY A 74 -5.08 -8.14 10.65
CA GLY A 74 -5.31 -6.75 10.30
C GLY A 74 -4.88 -6.39 8.89
N ALA A 75 -4.85 -5.08 8.64
CA ALA A 75 -4.31 -4.49 7.43
C ALA A 75 -3.13 -3.59 7.78
N LEU A 76 -2.07 -3.65 6.98
CA LEU A 76 -0.92 -2.76 7.04
C LEU A 76 -0.90 -1.88 5.80
N LEU A 77 -0.83 -0.56 5.97
CA LEU A 77 -0.48 0.37 4.90
C LEU A 77 0.96 0.85 5.10
N THR A 78 1.82 0.60 4.12
CA THR A 78 3.21 1.09 4.11
C THR A 78 3.35 2.22 3.10
N ILE A 79 3.82 3.37 3.57
CA ILE A 79 4.08 4.55 2.75
C ILE A 79 5.59 4.79 2.76
N SER A 80 6.23 4.86 1.60
CA SER A 80 7.65 5.18 1.45
C SER A 80 7.81 6.47 0.66
N SER A 81 8.72 7.34 1.13
CA SER A 81 9.17 8.55 0.42
C SER A 81 9.77 8.26 -0.96
N LEU A 82 10.27 7.04 -1.18
CA LEU A 82 10.81 6.59 -2.46
C LEU A 82 9.72 5.94 -3.36
N GLY A 83 8.45 5.97 -2.94
CA GLY A 83 7.31 5.48 -3.70
C GLY A 83 7.26 3.95 -3.85
N ALA A 84 6.31 3.47 -4.66
CA ALA A 84 6.03 2.05 -4.86
C ALA A 84 6.87 1.38 -5.96
N GLY A 85 7.84 2.11 -6.54
CA GLY A 85 8.60 1.65 -7.71
C GLY A 85 7.81 1.76 -9.01
N GLN A 86 8.48 1.52 -10.14
CA GLN A 86 7.89 1.65 -11.49
C GLN A 86 6.80 0.61 -11.77
N ASP A 87 6.88 -0.55 -11.12
CA ASP A 87 5.92 -1.66 -11.26
C ASP A 87 4.91 -1.73 -10.11
N GLY A 88 5.03 -0.85 -9.11
CA GLY A 88 4.15 -0.83 -7.95
C GLY A 88 4.39 -1.91 -6.91
N LYS A 89 5.45 -2.70 -7.05
CA LYS A 89 5.69 -3.89 -6.23
C LYS A 89 6.89 -3.74 -5.32
N ARG A 90 7.41 -2.52 -5.18
CA ARG A 90 8.59 -2.25 -4.38
C ARG A 90 8.36 -2.64 -2.92
N ARG A 91 9.34 -3.37 -2.38
CA ARG A 91 9.46 -3.69 -0.96
C ARG A 91 10.44 -2.76 -0.27
N ILE A 92 10.11 -2.37 0.96
CA ILE A 92 11.05 -1.66 1.83
C ILE A 92 12.12 -2.64 2.31
N THR A 93 13.30 -2.12 2.62
CA THR A 93 14.42 -2.91 3.13
C THR A 93 14.54 -2.75 4.65
N ASN A 94 15.23 -3.68 5.31
CA ASN A 94 15.62 -3.52 6.70
C ASN A 94 17.11 -3.85 6.85
N PRO A 95 18.01 -2.86 7.06
CA PRO A 95 17.71 -1.44 7.28
C PRO A 95 17.13 -0.74 6.04
N LEU A 96 16.44 0.39 6.23
CA LEU A 96 15.89 1.21 5.15
C LEU A 96 17.01 1.86 4.33
N GLN A 97 16.70 2.29 3.10
CA GLN A 97 17.68 2.99 2.27
C GLN A 97 18.06 4.34 2.88
N ASP A 98 19.30 4.80 2.66
CA ASP A 98 19.74 6.10 3.18
C ASP A 98 18.82 7.23 2.69
N ASN A 99 18.40 8.09 3.62
CA ASN A 99 17.40 9.16 3.41
C ASN A 99 15.99 8.70 3.03
N GLU A 100 15.68 7.40 3.08
CA GLU A 100 14.32 6.92 2.97
C GLU A 100 13.57 7.13 4.28
N PHE A 101 12.47 7.89 4.21
CA PHE A 101 11.43 7.91 5.22
C PHE A 101 10.34 6.90 4.87
N VAL A 102 9.95 6.09 5.85
CA VAL A 102 8.81 5.15 5.76
C VAL A 102 7.83 5.43 6.89
N TYR A 103 6.54 5.39 6.59
CA TYR A 103 5.46 5.44 7.57
C TYR A 103 4.57 4.22 7.42
N GLN A 104 4.20 3.61 8.54
CA GLN A 104 3.35 2.42 8.55
C GLN A 104 2.15 2.63 9.45
N LEU A 105 0.98 2.24 8.94
CA LEU A 105 -0.30 2.22 9.65
C LEU A 105 -0.78 0.78 9.71
N TYR A 106 -1.00 0.27 10.91
CA TYR A 106 -1.54 -1.06 11.15
C TYR A 106 -2.92 -0.93 11.81
N PHE A 107 -3.95 -1.39 11.11
CA PHE A 107 -5.30 -1.51 11.65
C PHE A 107 -5.58 -2.96 11.99
N ASP A 108 -5.80 -3.22 13.27
CA ASP A 108 -6.14 -4.57 13.72
C ASP A 108 -7.65 -4.84 13.65
N THR A 109 -8.05 -6.10 13.84
CA THR A 109 -9.47 -6.48 13.82
C THR A 109 -10.32 -5.89 14.95
N SER A 110 -9.70 -5.24 15.95
CA SER A 110 -10.41 -4.49 17.00
C SER A 110 -10.64 -3.02 16.63
N LEU A 111 -10.33 -2.64 15.38
CA LEU A 111 -10.35 -1.26 14.88
C LEU A 111 -9.36 -0.35 15.61
N THR A 112 -8.33 -0.92 16.23
CA THR A 112 -7.25 -0.14 16.83
C THR A 112 -6.22 0.19 15.76
N LEU A 113 -5.89 1.48 15.65
CA LEU A 113 -4.79 1.96 14.81
C LEU A 113 -3.48 1.96 15.59
N PHE A 114 -2.45 1.37 15.00
CA PHE A 114 -1.07 1.47 15.43
C PHE A 114 -0.25 2.11 14.31
N THR A 115 0.71 2.96 14.67
CA THR A 115 1.57 3.63 13.69
C THR A 115 3.02 3.55 14.08
N ARG A 116 3.93 3.53 13.12
CA ARG A 116 5.36 3.77 13.35
C ARG A 116 5.98 4.46 12.13
N SER A 117 7.13 5.05 12.34
CA SER A 117 7.95 5.64 11.28
C SER A 117 9.30 4.95 11.23
N GLY A 118 9.96 4.98 10.08
CA GLY A 118 11.36 4.58 9.94
C GLY A 118 12.14 5.59 9.13
N LEU A 119 13.43 5.73 9.42
CA LEU A 119 14.32 6.66 8.73
C LEU A 119 15.69 6.03 8.48
N GLY A 120 15.97 5.71 7.21
CA GLY A 120 17.23 5.13 6.76
C GLY A 120 17.82 4.07 7.70
N LYS A 121 19.13 4.16 7.94
CA LYS A 121 19.85 3.25 8.86
C LYS A 121 19.46 3.38 10.33
N GLY A 122 18.69 4.42 10.71
CA GLY A 122 18.14 4.56 12.05
C GLY A 122 17.05 3.54 12.37
N GLY A 123 16.53 2.84 11.36
CA GLY A 123 15.52 1.80 11.52
C GLY A 123 14.13 2.35 11.86
N PHE A 124 13.28 1.47 12.38
CA PHE A 124 11.92 1.80 12.77
C PHE A 124 11.82 2.27 14.21
N THR A 125 11.01 3.30 14.45
CA THR A 125 10.52 3.63 15.79
C THR A 125 9.65 2.49 16.32
N PRO A 126 9.52 2.36 17.66
CA PRO A 126 8.52 1.47 18.24
C PRO A 126 7.11 1.78 17.72
N TRP A 127 6.26 0.76 17.67
CA TRP A 127 4.85 0.92 17.36
C TRP A 127 4.15 1.77 18.42
N LYS A 128 3.36 2.75 17.97
CA LYS A 128 2.54 3.60 18.82
C LYS A 128 1.07 3.30 18.56
N LYS A 129 0.34 2.91 19.62
CA LYS A 129 -1.12 2.83 19.60
C LYS A 129 -1.69 4.24 19.51
N GLN A 130 -2.54 4.48 18.50
CA GLN A 130 -3.27 5.73 18.35
C GLN A 130 -4.61 5.61 19.08
N SER A 131 -4.95 6.64 19.81
CA SER A 131 -6.27 6.80 20.42
C SER A 131 -6.95 8.00 19.75
N PRO A 132 -8.23 7.90 19.38
CA PRO A 132 -8.95 9.05 18.88
C PRO A 132 -8.86 10.17 19.91
N LYS A 133 -8.37 11.34 19.51
CA LYS A 133 -8.57 12.54 20.32
C LYS A 133 -10.02 12.92 20.14
N ARG A 134 -10.82 12.75 21.19
CA ARG A 134 -12.17 13.30 21.26
C ARG A 134 -12.09 14.80 21.49
#